data_AF-A0A0R1H5M3-F1
#
_entry.id   AF-A0A0R1H5M3-F1
#
_cell.length_a   1.000
_cell.length_b   1.000
_cell.length_c   1.000
_cell.angle_alpha   90.00
_cell.angle_beta   90.00
_cell.angle_gamma   90.00
#
_symmetry.space_group_name_H-M   'P 1'
#
loop_
_entity.id
_entity.type
_entity.pdbx_description
1 polymer ?
#
loop_
_entity_poly.entity_id
_entity_poly.type
_entity_poly.pdbx_seq_one_letter_code
_entity_poly.pdbx_strand_id
1 'polypeptide(L)'
;MAFLVPRQHLGAAMGYYGLLNALAMAIAPALAIGIYQLLGYKFVIMLAVLSSIAMVVVIQFIHNHAKPSIELKEDRHFKIIQRDALPVALIFSLLSIPYFVTQADIVMYVQERHLNITVSLFFLCYSLALIVIRILLKDYFDTISFGIWFSICIIATIGYIILLTIMQNNFEMILAAGLMAVGFGVMVSVSQSTALLLAPMKEQGLANATYYLGSDIGMSLGPIIGGILPTIFPLKFFYPVMLLIIPLTAIIYLCYRRKLNAAVQYN
;
A
#
# COMPACT_ATOMS: atom_id res chain seq x y z
N MET A 1 -2.76 16.44 5.76
CA MET A 1 -1.28 16.60 5.81
C MET A 1 -0.75 17.60 4.79
N ALA A 2 -1.27 17.62 3.55
CA ALA A 2 -0.82 18.53 2.48
C ALA A 2 -0.74 20.03 2.86
N PHE A 3 -1.58 20.51 3.77
CA PHE A 3 -1.57 21.91 4.24
C PHE A 3 -0.79 22.16 5.54
N LEU A 4 -0.32 21.11 6.21
CA LEU A 4 0.29 21.19 7.54
C LEU A 4 1.82 21.04 7.51
N VAL A 5 2.39 20.48 6.44
CA VAL A 5 3.81 20.14 6.36
C VAL A 5 4.45 20.93 5.20
N PRO A 6 5.52 21.72 5.45
CA PRO A 6 6.27 22.39 4.41
C PRO A 6 6.76 21.40 3.35
N ARG A 7 6.73 21.77 2.05
CA ARG A 7 7.12 20.88 0.93
C ARG A 7 8.47 20.19 1.15
N GLN A 8 9.43 20.89 1.72
CA GLN A 8 10.78 20.39 2.04
C GLN A 8 10.79 19.21 3.03
N HIS A 9 9.70 18.96 3.76
CA HIS A 9 9.58 17.89 4.75
C HIS A 9 8.41 16.93 4.46
N LEU A 10 7.81 17.01 3.26
CA LEU A 10 6.62 16.23 2.93
C LEU A 10 6.91 14.72 2.96
N GLY A 11 8.01 14.24 2.40
CA GLY A 11 8.40 12.83 2.47
C GLY A 11 8.74 12.36 3.87
N ALA A 12 9.36 13.21 4.71
CA ALA A 12 9.60 12.88 6.11
C ALA A 12 8.29 12.68 6.89
N ALA A 13 7.31 13.56 6.69
CA ALA A 13 5.98 13.41 7.31
C ALA A 13 5.21 12.20 6.75
N MET A 14 5.29 11.94 5.45
CA MET A 14 4.72 10.72 4.85
C MET A 14 5.43 9.46 5.35
N GLY A 15 6.73 9.55 5.64
CA GLY A 15 7.53 8.50 6.27
C GLY A 15 7.03 8.17 7.68
N TYR A 16 6.79 9.19 8.53
CA TYR A 16 6.21 8.98 9.86
C TYR A 16 4.77 8.46 9.81
N TYR A 17 3.92 9.02 8.95
CA TYR A 17 2.55 8.53 8.74
C TYR A 17 2.56 7.08 8.26
N GLY A 18 3.41 6.77 7.28
CA GLY A 18 3.66 5.42 6.82
C GLY A 18 4.18 4.53 7.94
N LEU A 19 5.10 4.98 8.77
CA LEU A 19 5.63 4.18 9.87
C LEU A 19 4.55 3.83 10.90
N LEU A 20 3.72 4.80 11.31
CA LEU A 20 2.58 4.55 12.20
C LEU A 20 1.57 3.60 11.56
N ASN A 21 1.27 3.76 10.27
CA ASN A 21 0.39 2.87 9.53
C ASN A 21 0.97 1.44 9.46
N ALA A 22 2.25 1.28 9.14
CA ALA A 22 2.93 -0.02 9.11
C ALA A 22 2.94 -0.67 10.49
N LEU A 23 3.21 0.10 11.56
CA LEU A 23 3.20 -0.41 12.92
C LEU A 23 1.80 -0.89 13.33
N ALA A 24 0.76 -0.14 12.97
CA ALA A 24 -0.62 -0.56 13.17
C ALA A 24 -0.94 -1.85 12.40
N MET A 25 -0.55 -1.95 11.12
CA MET A 25 -0.72 -3.17 10.32
C MET A 25 0.08 -4.37 10.86
N ALA A 26 1.21 -4.13 11.53
CA ALA A 26 2.03 -5.15 12.18
C ALA A 26 1.38 -5.72 13.43
N ILE A 27 0.96 -4.81 14.32
CA ILE A 27 0.52 -5.14 15.67
C ILE A 27 -0.94 -5.57 15.68
N ALA A 28 -1.79 -4.97 14.83
CA ALA A 28 -3.24 -5.19 14.88
C ALA A 28 -3.63 -6.65 14.59
N PRO A 29 -3.12 -7.34 13.54
CA PRO A 29 -3.48 -8.75 13.30
C PRO A 29 -3.01 -9.68 14.42
N ALA A 30 -1.78 -9.46 14.94
CA ALA A 30 -1.24 -10.28 16.02
C ALA A 30 -2.06 -10.15 17.31
N LEU A 31 -2.41 -8.92 17.71
CA LEU A 31 -3.30 -8.67 18.84
C LEU A 31 -4.70 -9.23 18.59
N ALA A 32 -5.27 -9.01 17.40
CA ALA A 32 -6.62 -9.45 17.07
C ALA A 32 -6.75 -10.97 17.10
N ILE A 33 -5.79 -11.70 16.51
CA ILE A 33 -5.77 -13.17 16.51
C ILE A 33 -5.54 -13.71 17.92
N GLY A 34 -4.61 -13.12 18.69
CA GLY A 34 -4.33 -13.56 20.07
C GLY A 34 -5.55 -13.39 21.00
N ILE A 35 -6.23 -12.25 20.91
CA ILE A 35 -7.45 -11.99 21.69
C ILE A 35 -8.61 -12.85 21.20
N TYR A 36 -8.74 -13.04 19.88
CA TYR A 36 -9.75 -13.91 19.28
C TYR A 36 -9.66 -15.34 19.83
N GLN A 37 -8.45 -15.91 19.92
CA GLN A 37 -8.25 -17.28 20.39
C GLN A 37 -8.60 -17.47 21.88
N LEU A 38 -8.43 -16.43 22.71
CA LEU A 38 -8.66 -16.50 24.15
C LEU A 38 -10.08 -16.11 24.57
N LEU A 39 -10.66 -15.08 23.94
CA LEU A 39 -11.88 -14.40 24.40
C LEU A 39 -13.00 -14.40 23.35
N GLY A 40 -12.75 -14.93 22.14
CA GLY A 40 -13.70 -15.04 21.05
C GLY A 40 -13.99 -13.72 20.32
N TYR A 41 -14.81 -13.80 19.26
CA TYR A 41 -15.08 -12.69 18.33
C TYR A 41 -15.72 -11.44 18.99
N LYS A 42 -16.59 -11.63 19.98
CA LYS A 42 -17.31 -10.52 20.64
C LYS A 42 -16.35 -9.52 21.30
N PHE A 43 -15.30 -10.02 21.94
CA PHE A 43 -14.33 -9.19 22.64
C PHE A 43 -13.45 -8.38 21.67
N VAL A 44 -13.03 -8.99 20.57
CA VAL A 44 -12.26 -8.31 19.51
C VAL A 44 -13.05 -7.15 18.93
N ILE A 45 -14.34 -7.34 18.65
CA ILE A 45 -15.22 -6.30 18.12
C ILE A 45 -15.39 -5.16 19.15
N MET A 46 -15.60 -5.47 20.43
CA MET A 46 -15.74 -4.46 21.47
C MET A 46 -14.48 -3.61 21.64
N LEU A 47 -13.30 -4.22 21.57
CA LEU A 47 -12.02 -3.51 21.62
C LEU A 47 -11.85 -2.57 20.43
N ALA A 48 -12.26 -2.98 19.22
CA ALA A 48 -12.22 -2.14 18.03
C ALA A 48 -13.12 -0.90 18.21
N VAL A 49 -14.34 -1.08 18.74
CA VAL A 49 -15.27 0.04 19.03
C VAL A 49 -14.67 1.02 20.04
N LEU A 50 -14.11 0.52 21.14
CA LEU A 50 -13.46 1.37 22.16
C LEU A 50 -12.29 2.16 21.57
N SER A 51 -11.49 1.54 20.72
CA SER A 51 -10.36 2.19 20.04
C SER A 51 -10.83 3.30 19.10
N SER A 52 -11.92 3.09 18.36
CA SER A 52 -12.54 4.11 17.51
C SER A 52 -13.07 5.30 18.33
N ILE A 53 -13.70 5.04 19.48
CA ILE A 53 -14.17 6.10 20.38
C ILE A 53 -12.98 6.90 20.93
N ALA A 54 -11.92 6.23 21.37
CA ALA A 54 -10.71 6.89 21.86
C ALA A 54 -10.09 7.79 20.78
N MET A 55 -10.04 7.33 19.51
CA MET A 55 -9.58 8.15 18.39
C MET A 55 -10.42 9.43 18.23
N VAL A 56 -11.75 9.32 18.28
CA VAL A 56 -12.65 10.50 18.20
C VAL A 56 -12.35 11.49 19.33
N VAL A 57 -12.17 10.99 20.55
CA VAL A 57 -11.84 11.81 21.73
C VAL A 57 -10.50 12.53 21.53
N VAL A 58 -9.45 11.83 21.09
CA VAL A 58 -8.13 12.43 20.84
C VAL A 58 -8.21 13.53 19.77
N ILE A 59 -8.99 13.32 18.70
CA ILE A 59 -9.17 14.31 17.63
C ILE A 59 -9.75 15.63 18.18
N GLN A 60 -10.67 15.58 19.15
CA GLN A 60 -11.25 16.79 19.75
C GLN A 60 -10.22 17.66 20.49
N PHE A 61 -9.09 17.09 20.92
CA PHE A 61 -8.04 17.83 21.62
C PHE A 61 -6.97 18.42 20.68
N ILE A 62 -7.08 18.22 19.36
CA ILE A 62 -6.13 18.77 18.37
C ILE A 62 -6.45 20.24 18.10
N HIS A 63 -5.57 21.15 18.55
CA HIS A 63 -5.80 22.59 18.47
C HIS A 63 -5.73 23.15 17.03
N ASN A 64 -4.79 22.66 16.21
CA ASN A 64 -4.64 23.10 14.81
C ASN A 64 -5.49 22.24 13.87
N HIS A 65 -6.64 22.76 13.49
CA HIS A 65 -7.62 22.08 12.64
C HIS A 65 -7.26 22.11 11.14
N ALA A 66 -6.07 22.57 10.75
CA ALA A 66 -5.68 22.74 9.35
C ALA A 66 -6.73 23.50 8.54
N LYS A 67 -7.17 24.67 9.06
CA LYS A 67 -8.19 25.49 8.41
C LYS A 67 -7.78 25.74 6.95
N PRO A 68 -8.60 25.37 5.96
CA PRO A 68 -8.26 25.59 4.57
C PRO A 68 -8.03 27.08 4.34
N SER A 69 -6.95 27.45 3.65
CA SER A 69 -6.70 28.83 3.24
C SER A 69 -7.87 29.26 2.34
N ILE A 70 -8.72 30.14 2.87
CA ILE A 70 -9.92 30.60 2.19
C ILE A 70 -9.47 31.52 1.04
N GLU A 71 -9.31 30.97 -0.16
CA GLU A 71 -9.42 31.74 -1.40
C GLU A 71 -10.81 31.50 -1.98
N LEU A 72 -11.62 32.55 -1.93
CA LEU A 72 -13.00 32.60 -2.39
C LEU A 72 -13.07 32.58 -3.92
N LYS A 73 -14.04 31.79 -4.43
CA LYS A 73 -14.66 31.82 -5.77
C LYS A 73 -13.76 31.52 -6.98
N GLU A 74 -13.83 30.27 -7.42
CA GLU A 74 -13.92 29.94 -8.85
C GLU A 74 -15.12 29.01 -9.02
N ASP A 75 -15.82 29.10 -10.15
CA ASP A 75 -16.84 28.13 -10.59
C ASP A 75 -16.20 26.74 -10.71
N ARG A 76 -16.07 26.04 -9.60
CA ARG A 76 -15.48 24.71 -9.57
C ARG A 76 -16.53 23.73 -10.01
N HIS A 77 -16.52 23.41 -11.31
CA HIS A 77 -17.03 22.12 -11.78
C HIS A 77 -16.57 21.02 -10.81
N PHE A 78 -17.51 20.20 -10.34
CA PHE A 78 -17.26 19.13 -9.37
C PHE A 78 -16.19 18.18 -9.92
N LYS A 79 -14.93 18.38 -9.51
CA LYS A 79 -13.79 17.59 -9.99
C LYS A 79 -13.52 16.51 -8.95
N ILE A 80 -13.91 15.28 -9.27
CA ILE A 80 -13.77 14.11 -8.39
C ILE A 80 -12.37 13.48 -8.51
N ILE A 81 -11.72 13.65 -9.66
CA ILE A 81 -10.44 13.02 -9.98
C ILE A 81 -9.42 14.06 -10.41
N GLN A 82 -8.22 13.95 -9.85
CA GLN A 82 -7.08 14.73 -10.30
C GLN A 82 -6.37 14.03 -11.47
N ARG A 83 -6.42 14.65 -12.66
CA ARG A 83 -5.86 14.07 -13.90
C ARG A 83 -4.35 13.86 -13.83
N ASP A 84 -3.64 14.68 -13.07
CA ASP A 84 -2.18 14.58 -12.95
C ASP A 84 -1.73 13.42 -12.06
N ALA A 85 -2.55 13.04 -11.07
CA ALA A 85 -2.29 11.91 -10.18
C ALA A 85 -2.77 10.57 -10.77
N LEU A 86 -3.63 10.60 -11.79
CA LEU A 86 -4.26 9.41 -12.37
C LEU A 86 -3.24 8.33 -12.84
N PRO A 87 -2.14 8.67 -13.55
CA PRO A 87 -1.18 7.65 -13.98
C PRO A 87 -0.54 6.90 -12.81
N VAL A 88 -0.22 7.62 -11.72
CA VAL A 88 0.35 7.03 -10.51
C VAL A 88 -0.68 6.16 -9.81
N ALA A 89 -1.92 6.64 -9.69
CA ALA A 89 -3.01 5.90 -9.07
C ALA A 89 -3.31 4.58 -9.83
N LEU A 90 -3.25 4.58 -11.16
CA LEU A 90 -3.45 3.38 -11.99
C LEU A 90 -2.31 2.37 -11.80
N ILE A 91 -1.05 2.82 -11.83
CA ILE A 91 0.11 1.95 -11.57
C ILE A 91 -0.02 1.32 -10.19
N PHE A 92 -0.30 2.14 -9.18
CA PHE A 92 -0.43 1.69 -7.81
C PHE A 92 -1.60 0.71 -7.64
N SER A 93 -2.77 1.02 -8.23
CA SER A 93 -3.95 0.16 -8.21
C SER A 93 -3.63 -1.25 -8.72
N LEU A 94 -3.01 -1.34 -9.89
CA LEU A 94 -2.59 -2.61 -10.48
C LEU A 94 -1.59 -3.36 -9.57
N LEU A 95 -0.52 -2.69 -9.10
CA LEU A 95 0.47 -3.31 -8.22
C LEU A 95 -0.08 -3.71 -6.84
N SER A 96 -1.18 -3.11 -6.41
CA SER A 96 -1.84 -3.45 -5.14
C SER A 96 -2.68 -4.73 -5.23
N ILE A 97 -3.12 -5.15 -6.42
CA ILE A 97 -3.94 -6.37 -6.58
C ILE A 97 -3.22 -7.62 -6.04
N PRO A 98 -1.99 -7.96 -6.48
CA PRO A 98 -1.31 -9.16 -5.97
C PRO A 98 -1.05 -9.10 -4.46
N TYR A 99 -0.82 -7.90 -3.91
CA TYR A 99 -0.70 -7.69 -2.47
C TYR A 99 -1.99 -8.07 -1.75
N PHE A 100 -3.13 -7.53 -2.18
CA PHE A 100 -4.41 -7.80 -1.53
C PHE A 100 -4.92 -9.23 -1.72
N VAL A 101 -4.64 -9.86 -2.87
CA VAL A 101 -4.89 -11.30 -3.05
C VAL A 101 -4.07 -12.11 -2.03
N THR A 102 -2.77 -11.82 -1.92
CA THR A 102 -1.90 -12.52 -0.98
C THR A 102 -2.38 -12.36 0.46
N GLN A 103 -2.77 -11.14 0.86
CA GLN A 103 -3.29 -10.88 2.21
C GLN A 103 -4.56 -11.67 2.54
N ALA A 104 -5.46 -11.85 1.56
CA ALA A 104 -6.72 -12.56 1.76
C ALA A 104 -6.56 -14.08 1.72
N ASP A 105 -5.75 -14.61 0.80
CA ASP A 105 -5.78 -16.02 0.43
C ASP A 105 -4.51 -16.80 0.80
N ILE A 106 -3.44 -16.18 1.33
CA ILE A 106 -2.19 -16.91 1.65
C ILE A 106 -2.40 -18.06 2.65
N VAL A 107 -3.31 -17.92 3.61
CA VAL A 107 -3.64 -18.97 4.57
C VAL A 107 -4.26 -20.17 3.85
N MET A 108 -5.26 -19.90 3.00
CA MET A 108 -5.94 -20.91 2.20
C MET A 108 -4.98 -21.59 1.23
N TYR A 109 -4.13 -20.82 0.54
CA TYR A 109 -3.12 -21.33 -0.37
C TYR A 109 -2.14 -22.31 0.30
N VAL A 110 -1.66 -21.98 1.51
CA VAL A 110 -0.77 -22.85 2.30
C VAL A 110 -1.48 -24.13 2.74
N GLN A 111 -2.74 -24.01 3.16
CA GLN A 111 -3.56 -25.14 3.60
C GLN A 111 -3.86 -26.12 2.45
N GLU A 112 -4.26 -25.62 1.27
CA GLU A 112 -4.55 -26.46 0.11
C GLU A 112 -3.31 -27.14 -0.46
N ARG A 113 -2.13 -26.53 -0.33
CA ARG A 113 -0.85 -27.18 -0.70
C ARG A 113 -0.32 -28.14 0.38
N HIS A 114 -1.01 -28.29 1.50
CA HIS A 114 -0.60 -29.11 2.64
C HIS A 114 0.83 -28.79 3.14
N LEU A 115 1.20 -27.49 3.13
CA LEU A 115 2.53 -27.06 3.55
C LEU A 115 2.55 -26.83 5.07
N ASN A 116 3.56 -27.39 5.75
CA ASN A 116 3.80 -27.18 7.18
C ASN A 116 4.48 -25.82 7.43
N ILE A 117 3.78 -24.74 7.10
CA ILE A 117 4.30 -23.37 7.14
C ILE A 117 3.48 -22.53 8.13
N THR A 118 4.16 -21.74 8.96
CA THR A 118 3.52 -20.89 9.96
C THR A 118 3.17 -19.54 9.34
N VAL A 119 2.01 -19.43 8.70
CA VAL A 119 1.56 -18.23 7.96
C VAL A 119 1.61 -16.94 8.79
N SER A 120 1.44 -17.02 10.12
CA SER A 120 1.60 -15.86 11.01
C SER A 120 2.98 -15.19 10.91
N LEU A 121 4.04 -15.96 10.62
CA LEU A 121 5.39 -15.44 10.40
C LEU A 121 5.46 -14.57 9.15
N PHE A 122 4.66 -14.85 8.12
CA PHE A 122 4.62 -14.04 6.90
C PHE A 122 4.24 -12.60 7.21
N PHE A 123 3.10 -12.39 7.89
CA PHE A 123 2.61 -11.06 8.24
C PHE A 123 3.57 -10.34 9.20
N LEU A 124 4.14 -11.05 10.17
CA LEU A 124 5.12 -10.50 11.11
C LEU A 124 6.39 -10.04 10.38
N CYS A 125 7.00 -10.90 9.57
CA CYS A 125 8.22 -10.60 8.83
C CYS A 125 7.99 -9.50 7.78
N TYR A 126 6.88 -9.53 7.05
CA TYR A 126 6.48 -8.45 6.14
C TYR A 126 6.45 -7.11 6.87
N SER A 127 5.81 -7.07 8.04
CA SER A 127 5.63 -5.83 8.78
C SER A 127 6.93 -5.31 9.37
N LEU A 128 7.78 -6.19 9.92
CA LEU A 128 9.12 -5.81 10.39
C LEU A 128 10.01 -5.31 9.25
N ALA A 129 10.02 -6.03 8.12
CA ALA A 129 10.75 -5.62 6.93
C ALA A 129 10.27 -4.25 6.44
N LEU A 130 8.95 -4.02 6.39
CA LEU A 130 8.36 -2.75 5.99
C LEU A 130 8.79 -1.60 6.91
N ILE A 131 8.79 -1.81 8.22
CA ILE A 131 9.25 -0.81 9.20
C ILE A 131 10.72 -0.47 8.96
N VAL A 132 11.57 -1.49 8.86
CA VAL A 132 13.02 -1.31 8.62
C VAL A 132 13.26 -0.55 7.31
N ILE A 133 12.61 -0.96 6.23
CA ILE A 133 12.71 -0.32 4.92
C ILE A 133 12.27 1.15 5.00
N ARG A 134 11.14 1.45 5.67
CA ARG A 134 10.64 2.82 5.81
C ARG A 134 11.58 3.71 6.61
N ILE A 135 12.23 3.18 7.65
CA ILE A 135 13.22 3.93 8.44
C ILE A 135 14.47 4.20 7.60
N LEU A 136 14.99 3.18 6.91
CA LEU A 136 16.23 3.28 6.14
C LEU A 136 16.09 4.15 4.89
N LEU A 137 14.92 4.13 4.24
CA LEU A 137 14.70 4.80 2.96
C LEU A 137 13.95 6.13 3.07
N LYS A 138 13.65 6.61 4.29
CA LYS A 138 12.85 7.83 4.52
C LYS A 138 13.35 9.06 3.73
N ASP A 139 14.66 9.23 3.62
CA ASP A 139 15.30 10.39 2.98
C ASP A 139 15.48 10.18 1.45
N TYR A 140 15.34 8.92 0.99
CA TYR A 140 15.56 8.53 -0.40
C TYR A 140 14.28 8.55 -1.26
N PHE A 141 13.10 8.52 -0.62
CA PHE A 141 11.83 8.53 -1.35
C PHE A 141 11.59 9.81 -2.14
N ASP A 142 12.14 10.94 -1.70
CA ASP A 142 11.95 12.26 -2.32
C ASP A 142 13.13 12.71 -3.18
N THR A 143 14.26 11.99 -3.17
CA THR A 143 15.48 12.38 -3.91
C THR A 143 15.71 11.56 -5.18
N ILE A 144 15.20 10.33 -5.22
CA ILE A 144 15.37 9.41 -6.34
C ILE A 144 14.16 9.48 -7.27
N SER A 145 14.40 9.53 -8.59
CA SER A 145 13.33 9.57 -9.59
C SER A 145 12.38 8.37 -9.50
N PHE A 146 11.09 8.60 -9.75
CA PHE A 146 10.03 7.58 -9.70
C PHE A 146 10.39 6.31 -10.48
N GLY A 147 11.01 6.45 -11.66
CA GLY A 147 11.38 5.33 -12.53
C GLY A 147 12.37 4.33 -11.94
N ILE A 148 13.31 4.78 -11.11
CA ILE A 148 14.26 3.89 -10.43
C ILE A 148 13.50 3.07 -9.38
N TRP A 149 12.70 3.74 -8.55
CA TRP A 149 11.85 3.07 -7.57
C TRP A 149 10.85 2.11 -8.20
N PHE A 150 10.22 2.50 -9.30
CA PHE A 150 9.32 1.65 -10.08
C PHE A 150 10.01 0.37 -10.53
N SER A 151 11.26 0.47 -11.03
CA SER A 151 12.02 -0.69 -11.49
C SER A 151 12.38 -1.64 -10.33
N ILE A 152 12.85 -1.09 -9.20
CA ILE A 152 13.14 -1.86 -7.98
C ILE A 152 11.89 -2.59 -7.49
N CYS A 153 10.76 -1.87 -7.41
CA CYS A 153 9.51 -2.43 -6.91
C CYS A 153 8.94 -3.50 -7.84
N ILE A 154 9.06 -3.35 -9.17
CA ILE A 154 8.65 -4.39 -10.12
C ILE A 154 9.51 -5.63 -9.96
N ILE A 155 10.83 -5.49 -9.90
CA ILE A 155 11.73 -6.64 -9.74
C ILE A 155 11.42 -7.39 -8.44
N ALA A 156 11.23 -6.65 -7.34
CA ALA A 156 10.82 -7.23 -6.07
C ALA A 156 9.44 -7.89 -6.15
N THR A 157 8.51 -7.31 -6.92
CA THR A 157 7.16 -7.87 -7.15
C THR A 157 7.21 -9.19 -7.91
N ILE A 158 7.99 -9.25 -8.99
CA ILE A 158 8.27 -10.50 -9.72
C ILE A 158 8.85 -11.54 -8.76
N GLY A 159 9.86 -11.13 -7.99
CA GLY A 159 10.58 -12.01 -7.07
C GLY A 159 9.67 -12.65 -6.02
N TYR A 160 8.83 -11.86 -5.33
CA TYR A 160 7.94 -12.45 -4.31
C TYR A 160 6.85 -13.34 -4.94
N ILE A 161 6.30 -12.99 -6.10
CA ILE A 161 5.28 -13.82 -6.77
C ILE A 161 5.89 -15.16 -7.18
N ILE A 162 7.11 -15.17 -7.72
CA ILE A 162 7.83 -16.39 -8.07
C ILE A 162 8.12 -17.22 -6.81
N LEU A 163 8.63 -16.60 -5.74
CA LEU A 163 8.91 -17.29 -4.48
C LEU A 163 7.66 -17.91 -3.87
N LEU A 164 6.53 -17.19 -3.84
CA LEU A 164 5.25 -17.74 -3.37
C LEU A 164 4.74 -18.90 -4.24
N THR A 165 5.01 -18.85 -5.54
CA THR A 165 4.67 -19.95 -6.46
C THR A 165 5.45 -21.22 -6.12
N ILE A 166 6.77 -21.12 -5.94
CA ILE A 166 7.62 -22.29 -5.69
C ILE A 166 7.70 -22.68 -4.22
N MET A 167 7.11 -21.89 -3.32
CA MET A 167 7.19 -22.02 -1.86
C MET A 167 6.98 -23.46 -1.35
N GLN A 168 7.89 -23.93 -0.50
CA GLN A 168 7.85 -25.23 0.17
C GLN A 168 8.12 -25.12 1.69
N ASN A 169 8.78 -24.07 2.16
CA ASN A 169 9.21 -23.93 3.55
C ASN A 169 9.04 -22.48 4.07
N ASN A 170 9.21 -22.33 5.40
CA ASN A 170 9.11 -21.02 6.07
C ASN A 170 10.15 -20.00 5.57
N PHE A 171 11.33 -20.45 5.14
CA PHE A 171 12.40 -19.56 4.69
C PHE A 171 12.03 -18.85 3.39
N GLU A 172 11.53 -19.59 2.40
CA GLU A 172 11.04 -19.03 1.12
C GLU A 172 9.87 -18.08 1.34
N MET A 173 8.95 -18.42 2.26
CA MET A 173 7.85 -17.55 2.64
C MET A 173 8.34 -16.23 3.26
N ILE A 174 9.31 -16.29 4.17
CA ILE A 174 9.89 -15.09 4.82
C ILE A 174 10.63 -14.22 3.78
N LEU A 175 11.35 -14.85 2.85
CA LEU A 175 12.02 -14.14 1.76
C LEU A 175 10.99 -13.45 0.85
N ALA A 176 9.88 -14.12 0.52
CA ALA A 176 8.77 -13.53 -0.21
C ALA A 176 8.16 -12.35 0.56
N ALA A 177 7.96 -12.46 1.86
CA ALA A 177 7.44 -11.37 2.71
C ALA A 177 8.36 -10.14 2.66
N GLY A 178 9.67 -10.33 2.71
CA GLY A 178 10.66 -9.25 2.57
C GLY A 178 10.60 -8.58 1.21
N LEU A 179 10.55 -9.37 0.12
CA LEU A 179 10.41 -8.83 -1.24
C LEU A 179 9.05 -8.14 -1.46
N MET A 180 7.98 -8.61 -0.84
CA MET A 180 6.68 -7.94 -0.87
C MET A 180 6.71 -6.60 -0.13
N ALA A 181 7.46 -6.51 0.97
CA ALA A 181 7.70 -5.23 1.66
C ALA A 181 8.47 -4.24 0.78
N VAL A 182 9.45 -4.70 0.00
CA VAL A 182 10.14 -3.86 -1.00
C VAL A 182 9.21 -3.51 -2.16
N GLY A 183 8.54 -4.49 -2.76
CA GLY A 183 7.70 -4.31 -3.95
C GLY A 183 6.49 -3.43 -3.71
N PHE A 184 5.62 -3.81 -2.78
CA PHE A 184 4.41 -3.07 -2.48
C PHE A 184 4.67 -1.93 -1.49
N GLY A 185 5.41 -2.20 -0.41
CA GLY A 185 5.56 -1.25 0.70
C GLY A 185 6.29 0.05 0.32
N VAL A 186 7.35 -0.04 -0.49
CA VAL A 186 8.04 1.14 -1.04
C VAL A 186 7.17 1.83 -2.08
N MET A 187 6.48 1.07 -2.94
CA MET A 187 5.61 1.63 -3.96
C MET A 187 4.48 2.49 -3.36
N VAL A 188 3.92 2.10 -2.20
CA VAL A 188 2.95 2.93 -1.46
C VAL A 188 3.52 4.31 -1.18
N SER A 189 4.70 4.38 -0.55
CA SER A 189 5.32 5.65 -0.16
C SER A 189 5.65 6.52 -1.37
N VAL A 190 6.30 5.94 -2.38
CA VAL A 190 6.78 6.66 -3.57
C VAL A 190 5.63 7.13 -4.45
N SER A 191 4.60 6.31 -4.62
CA SER A 191 3.42 6.68 -5.41
C SER A 191 2.58 7.72 -4.70
N GLN A 192 2.42 7.63 -3.39
CA GLN A 192 1.69 8.65 -2.62
C GLN A 192 2.39 10.02 -2.70
N SER A 193 3.72 10.08 -2.50
CA SER A 193 4.46 11.33 -2.60
C SER A 193 4.41 11.90 -4.02
N THR A 194 4.61 11.07 -5.04
CA THR A 194 4.57 11.48 -6.45
C THR A 194 3.19 12.01 -6.85
N ALA A 195 2.10 11.39 -6.39
CA ALA A 195 0.74 11.86 -6.66
C ALA A 195 0.50 13.28 -6.10
N LEU A 196 1.06 13.60 -4.93
CA LEU A 196 0.97 14.92 -4.30
C LEU A 196 1.87 15.96 -4.98
N LEU A 197 3.05 15.56 -5.46
CA LEU A 197 4.00 16.44 -6.15
C LEU A 197 3.54 16.81 -7.57
N LEU A 198 2.86 15.88 -8.25
CA LEU A 198 2.29 16.13 -9.59
C LEU A 198 1.09 17.08 -9.57
N ALA A 199 0.44 17.26 -8.42
CA ALA A 199 -0.76 18.07 -8.31
C ALA A 199 -0.45 19.52 -7.90
N PRO A 200 -1.19 20.52 -8.43
CA PRO A 200 -1.15 21.88 -7.91
C PRO A 200 -1.43 21.91 -6.41
N MET A 201 -0.81 22.84 -5.68
CA MET A 201 -0.91 22.92 -4.21
C MET A 201 -2.37 22.99 -3.71
N LYS A 202 -3.24 23.68 -4.47
CA LYS A 202 -4.67 23.81 -4.18
C LYS A 202 -5.46 22.51 -4.38
N GLU A 203 -4.95 21.54 -5.14
CA GLU A 203 -5.62 20.29 -5.51
C GLU A 203 -4.93 19.05 -4.91
N GLN A 204 -3.96 19.20 -4.00
CA GLN A 204 -3.27 18.07 -3.36
C GLN A 204 -4.20 17.15 -2.57
N GLY A 205 -5.25 17.70 -1.95
CA GLY A 205 -6.29 16.89 -1.31
C GLY A 205 -7.01 15.98 -2.30
N LEU A 206 -7.33 16.50 -3.49
CA LEU A 206 -7.96 15.74 -4.57
C LEU A 206 -7.02 14.68 -5.18
N ALA A 207 -5.73 15.00 -5.27
CA ALA A 207 -4.71 14.05 -5.71
C ALA A 207 -4.56 12.86 -4.76
N ASN A 208 -4.57 13.14 -3.44
CA ASN A 208 -4.56 12.08 -2.42
C ASN A 208 -5.83 11.23 -2.48
N ALA A 209 -6.99 11.85 -2.69
CA ALA A 209 -8.24 11.12 -2.89
C ALA A 209 -8.18 10.22 -4.14
N THR A 210 -7.63 10.72 -5.24
CA THR A 210 -7.43 9.94 -6.48
C THR A 210 -6.48 8.75 -6.26
N TYR A 211 -5.42 8.95 -5.48
CA TYR A 211 -4.49 7.88 -5.10
C TYR A 211 -5.19 6.79 -4.27
N TYR A 212 -5.95 7.18 -3.23
CA TYR A 212 -6.71 6.23 -2.42
C TYR A 212 -7.81 5.52 -3.21
N LEU A 213 -8.48 6.18 -4.15
CA LEU A 213 -9.40 5.52 -5.09
C LEU A 213 -8.70 4.39 -5.85
N GLY A 214 -7.45 4.60 -6.30
CA GLY A 214 -6.64 3.54 -6.91
C GLY A 214 -6.37 2.37 -5.96
N SER A 215 -6.05 2.67 -4.70
CA SER A 215 -5.87 1.67 -3.63
C SER A 215 -7.12 0.84 -3.41
N ASP A 216 -8.29 1.48 -3.33
CA ASP A 216 -9.57 0.83 -3.05
C ASP A 216 -9.99 -0.10 -4.18
N ILE A 217 -9.68 0.27 -5.43
CA ILE A 217 -9.87 -0.61 -6.59
C ILE A 217 -9.05 -1.90 -6.41
N GLY A 218 -7.78 -1.81 -6.03
CA GLY A 218 -6.97 -3.01 -5.81
C GLY A 218 -7.39 -3.80 -4.59
N MET A 219 -7.81 -3.13 -3.52
CA MET A 219 -8.37 -3.76 -2.31
C MET A 219 -9.66 -4.52 -2.60
N SER A 220 -10.48 -4.03 -3.52
CA SER A 220 -11.72 -4.67 -3.94
C SER A 220 -11.45 -5.80 -4.93
N LEU A 221 -10.64 -5.54 -5.98
CA LEU A 221 -10.36 -6.51 -7.03
C LEU A 221 -9.49 -7.67 -6.55
N GLY A 222 -8.57 -7.45 -5.60
CA GLY A 222 -7.66 -8.46 -5.09
C GLY A 222 -8.40 -9.70 -4.59
N PRO A 223 -9.17 -9.62 -3.50
CA PRO A 223 -9.93 -10.78 -2.98
C PRO A 223 -10.95 -11.35 -3.97
N ILE A 224 -11.53 -10.52 -4.86
CA ILE A 224 -12.43 -11.01 -5.92
C ILE A 224 -11.67 -11.92 -6.90
N ILE A 225 -10.52 -11.47 -7.38
CA ILE A 225 -9.65 -12.25 -8.27
C ILE A 225 -9.14 -13.50 -7.53
N GLY A 226 -8.72 -13.35 -6.28
CA GLY A 226 -8.25 -14.43 -5.42
C GLY A 226 -9.30 -15.52 -5.19
N GLY A 227 -10.56 -15.15 -4.97
CA GLY A 227 -11.65 -16.11 -4.82
C GLY A 227 -12.06 -16.79 -6.12
N ILE A 228 -11.99 -16.10 -7.26
CA ILE A 228 -12.38 -16.67 -8.57
C ILE A 228 -11.27 -17.57 -9.14
N LEU A 229 -9.99 -17.22 -8.99
CA LEU A 229 -8.87 -17.92 -9.63
C LEU A 229 -8.86 -19.45 -9.38
N PRO A 230 -9.01 -19.93 -8.13
CA PRO A 230 -9.02 -21.35 -7.81
C PRO A 230 -10.19 -22.12 -8.43
N THR A 231 -11.29 -21.43 -8.78
CA THR A 231 -12.46 -22.06 -9.41
C THR A 231 -12.27 -22.32 -10.91
N ILE A 232 -11.36 -21.58 -11.55
CA ILE A 232 -11.13 -21.64 -13.00
C ILE A 232 -9.81 -22.36 -13.32
N PHE A 233 -8.78 -22.13 -12.51
CA PHE A 233 -7.43 -22.64 -12.75
C PHE A 233 -6.97 -23.57 -11.63
N PRO A 234 -6.12 -24.57 -11.96
CA PRO A 234 -5.40 -25.33 -10.94
C PRO A 234 -4.58 -24.41 -10.04
N LEU A 235 -4.52 -24.75 -8.74
CA LEU A 235 -3.83 -23.96 -7.69
C LEU A 235 -2.38 -23.56 -8.04
N LYS A 236 -1.67 -24.36 -8.83
CA LYS A 236 -0.30 -24.05 -9.31
C LYS A 236 -0.21 -22.74 -10.10
N PHE A 237 -1.29 -22.29 -10.72
CA PHE A 237 -1.35 -21.05 -11.51
C PHE A 237 -1.83 -19.84 -10.69
N PHE A 238 -2.15 -20.01 -9.41
CA PHE A 238 -2.69 -18.96 -8.56
C PHE A 238 -1.81 -17.70 -8.55
N TYR A 239 -0.55 -17.84 -8.17
CA TYR A 239 0.41 -16.72 -8.17
C TYR A 239 0.94 -16.35 -9.56
N PRO A 240 1.32 -17.30 -10.45
CA PRO A 240 1.87 -16.95 -11.76
C PRO A 240 0.97 -16.08 -12.64
N VAL A 241 -0.36 -16.26 -12.57
CA VAL A 241 -1.31 -15.43 -13.33
C VAL A 241 -1.23 -13.96 -12.92
N MET A 242 -0.87 -13.65 -11.67
CA MET A 242 -0.70 -12.28 -11.20
C MET A 242 0.48 -11.56 -11.88
N LEU A 243 1.44 -12.29 -12.46
CA LEU A 243 2.53 -11.68 -13.24
C LEU A 243 2.02 -10.94 -14.48
N LEU A 244 0.80 -11.23 -14.96
CA LEU A 244 0.17 -10.52 -16.08
C LEU A 244 -0.10 -9.04 -15.78
N ILE A 245 -0.13 -8.65 -14.51
CA ILE A 245 -0.29 -7.26 -14.08
C ILE A 245 0.97 -6.43 -14.38
N ILE A 246 2.13 -7.07 -14.39
CA ILE A 246 3.43 -6.43 -14.58
C ILE A 246 3.58 -5.78 -15.96
N PRO A 247 3.32 -6.47 -17.09
CA PRO A 247 3.37 -5.80 -18.39
C PRO A 247 2.35 -4.66 -18.49
N LEU A 248 1.16 -4.77 -17.89
CA LEU A 248 0.17 -3.69 -17.87
C LEU A 248 0.71 -2.44 -17.15
N THR A 249 1.29 -2.61 -15.96
CA THR A 249 1.91 -1.50 -15.22
C THR A 249 3.10 -0.90 -15.96
N ALA A 250 3.92 -1.73 -16.60
CA ALA A 250 5.06 -1.29 -17.40
C ALA A 250 4.62 -0.44 -18.61
N ILE A 251 3.56 -0.84 -19.32
CA ILE A 251 2.98 -0.06 -20.43
C ILE A 251 2.55 1.32 -19.94
N ILE A 252 1.79 1.39 -18.84
CA ILE A 252 1.34 2.67 -18.27
C ILE A 252 2.54 3.54 -17.88
N TYR A 253 3.54 2.97 -17.20
CA TYR A 253 4.74 3.70 -16.85
C TYR A 253 5.49 4.24 -18.07
N LEU A 254 5.65 3.44 -19.14
CA LEU A 254 6.31 3.88 -20.37
C LEU A 254 5.56 5.03 -21.05
N CYS A 255 4.22 4.96 -21.11
CA CYS A 255 3.38 6.03 -21.65
C CYS A 255 3.53 7.35 -20.88
N TYR A 256 3.67 7.30 -19.55
CA TYR A 256 3.72 8.48 -18.68
C TYR A 256 5.11 8.79 -18.11
N ARG A 257 6.17 8.12 -18.61
CA ARG A 257 7.52 8.14 -18.04
C ARG A 257 8.07 9.56 -17.81
N ARG A 258 7.90 10.45 -18.80
CA ARG A 258 8.38 11.83 -18.73
C ARG A 258 7.71 12.61 -17.60
N LYS A 259 6.38 12.46 -17.46
CA LYS A 259 5.58 13.14 -16.44
C LYS A 259 5.92 12.65 -15.04
N LEU A 260 5.99 11.32 -14.87
CA LEU A 260 6.27 10.69 -13.57
C LEU A 260 7.66 11.05 -13.03
N ASN A 261 8.68 11.02 -13.90
CA ASN A 261 10.05 11.33 -13.49
C ASN A 261 10.30 12.82 -13.24
N ALA A 262 9.51 13.71 -13.85
CA ALA A 262 9.61 15.15 -13.63
C ALA A 262 9.08 15.60 -12.26
N ALA A 263 8.31 14.76 -11.55
CA ALA A 263 7.72 15.10 -10.26
C ALA A 263 8.76 15.47 -9.18
N VAL A 264 9.94 14.82 -9.21
CA VAL A 264 11.03 15.05 -8.23
C VAL A 264 11.83 16.32 -8.56
N GLN A 265 11.79 16.81 -9.80
CA GLN A 265 12.54 18.00 -10.23
C GLN A 265 11.91 19.33 -9.78
N TYR A 266 10.70 19.31 -9.22
CA TYR A 266 9.99 20.49 -8.72
C TYR A 266 10.19 20.74 -7.21
N ASN A 267 11.15 20.05 -6.58
CA ASN A 267 11.56 20.30 -5.19
C ASN A 267 12.56 21.46 -5.08
#